data_AF-A0A5E6NDP4-F1
#
_entry.id   AF-A0A5E6NDP4-F1
#
_cell.length_a   1.000
_cell.length_b   1.000
_cell.length_c   1.000
_cell.angle_alpha   90.00
_cell.angle_beta   90.00
_cell.angle_gamma   90.00
#
_symmetry.space_group_name_H-M   'P 1'
#
loop_
_entity.id
_entity.type
_entity.pdbx_description
1 polymer ?
#
loop_
_entity_poly.entity_id
_entity_poly.type
_entity_poly.pdbx_seq_one_letter_code
_entity_poly.pdbx_strand_id
1 'polypeptide(L)'
;MIQEPIPNNTDGIYQYAISLFLQMARIQFFYDGNKRTGRLMMNGVLLTNGLPVINLPASKQLEFNQLMLDFYPSNNEAPMRALMLSCLNPQHLKIMNEQCTPI
;
A
#
# COMPACT_ATOMS: atom_id res chain seq x y z
N MET A 1 19.96 2.49 -7.08
CA MET A 1 18.63 2.37 -6.46
C MET A 1 18.91 1.95 -5.02
N ILE A 2 18.88 2.89 -4.07
CA ILE A 2 19.15 2.59 -2.66
C ILE A 2 17.86 1.95 -2.14
N GLN A 3 17.89 0.65 -1.86
CA GLN A 3 16.81 -0.02 -1.17
C GLN A 3 16.89 0.44 0.29
N GLU A 4 16.09 1.43 0.68
CA GLU A 4 15.92 1.73 2.10
C GLU A 4 15.45 0.45 2.81
N PRO A 5 16.05 0.08 3.95
CA PRO A 5 15.65 -1.12 4.68
C PRO A 5 14.16 -1.01 5.04
N ILE A 6 13.46 -2.15 4.96
CA ILE A 6 12.04 -2.19 5.34
C ILE A 6 11.95 -1.72 6.81
N PRO A 7 11.22 -0.64 7.10
CA PRO A 7 11.12 -0.11 8.45
C PRO A 7 10.52 -1.14 9.40
N ASN A 8 10.89 -1.07 10.68
CA ASN A 8 10.52 -2.04 11.70
C ASN A 8 9.23 -1.66 12.47
N ASN A 9 8.59 -0.54 12.15
CA ASN A 9 7.34 -0.10 12.76
C ASN A 9 6.16 -0.28 11.79
N THR A 10 4.97 -0.50 12.34
CA THR A 10 3.75 -0.74 11.56
C THR A 10 3.47 0.37 10.54
N ASP A 11 3.52 1.63 10.98
CA ASP A 11 3.24 2.78 10.12
C ASP A 11 4.25 2.95 9.00
N GLY A 12 5.53 2.67 9.26
CA GLY A 12 6.57 2.70 8.24
C GLY A 12 6.38 1.59 7.23
N ILE A 13 5.99 0.38 7.66
CA ILE A 13 5.76 -0.74 6.73
C ILE A 13 4.60 -0.42 5.80
N TYR A 14 3.52 0.19 6.30
CA TYR A 14 2.43 0.66 5.43
C TYR A 14 2.89 1.73 4.45
N GLN A 15 3.63 2.74 4.92
CA GLN A 15 4.15 3.80 4.04
C GLN A 15 5.07 3.23 2.95
N TYR A 16 5.94 2.29 3.32
CA TYR A 16 6.84 1.60 2.40
C TYR A 16 6.05 0.77 1.37
N ALA A 17 5.09 -0.04 1.82
CA ALA A 17 4.28 -0.88 0.94
C ALA A 17 3.44 -0.05 -0.04
N ILE A 18 2.84 1.05 0.43
CA ILE A 18 2.08 1.97 -0.43
C ILE A 18 3.03 2.66 -1.43
N SER A 19 4.20 3.12 -0.98
CA SER A 19 5.19 3.74 -1.88
C SER A 19 5.65 2.77 -2.97
N LEU A 20 5.89 1.49 -2.62
CA LEU A 20 6.21 0.45 -3.58
C LEU A 20 5.12 0.33 -4.66
N PHE A 21 3.84 0.29 -4.28
CA PHE A 21 2.73 0.28 -5.23
C PHE A 21 2.73 1.50 -6.16
N LEU A 22 2.89 2.70 -5.60
CA LEU A 22 2.84 3.95 -6.38
C LEU A 22 4.01 4.06 -7.35
N GLN A 23 5.20 3.67 -6.91
CA GLN A 23 6.39 3.66 -7.76
C GLN A 23 6.27 2.63 -8.88
N MET A 24 5.72 1.44 -8.62
CA MET A 24 5.43 0.48 -9.68
C MET A 24 4.38 1.00 -10.68
N ALA A 25 3.35 1.69 -10.20
CA ALA A 25 2.35 2.32 -11.06
C ALA A 25 2.93 3.51 -11.86
N ARG A 26 3.96 4.20 -11.36
CA ARG A 26 4.62 5.31 -12.06
C ARG A 26 5.65 4.85 -13.08
N ILE A 27 6.53 3.94 -12.68
CA ILE A 27 7.68 3.48 -13.50
C ILE A 27 7.22 2.64 -14.69
N GLN A 28 6.08 1.94 -14.58
CA GLN A 28 5.51 1.11 -15.66
C GLN A 28 6.50 0.07 -16.21
N PHE A 29 6.96 -0.86 -15.36
CA PHE A 29 7.90 -1.93 -15.75
C PHE A 29 7.39 -2.86 -16.86
N PHE A 30 6.07 -3.08 -16.92
CA PHE A 30 5.41 -3.97 -17.87
C PHE A 30 4.60 -3.18 -18.90
N TYR A 31 4.29 -3.81 -20.05
CA TYR A 31 3.41 -3.23 -21.07
C TYR A 31 1.98 -3.00 -20.55
N ASP A 32 1.46 -3.91 -19.74
CA ASP A 32 0.20 -3.77 -19.00
C ASP A 32 0.33 -4.46 -17.63
N GLY A 33 -0.56 -4.13 -16.69
CA GLY A 33 -0.72 -4.84 -15.44
C GLY A 33 0.07 -4.25 -14.27
N ASN A 34 0.84 -3.17 -14.47
CA ASN A 34 1.68 -2.56 -13.41
C ASN A 34 0.93 -2.27 -12.10
N LYS A 35 -0.31 -1.77 -12.18
CA LYS A 35 -1.14 -1.51 -11.00
C LYS A 35 -1.58 -2.79 -10.29
N ARG A 36 -1.88 -3.85 -11.05
CA ARG A 36 -2.25 -5.17 -10.50
C ARG A 36 -1.05 -5.80 -9.80
N THR A 37 0.11 -5.80 -10.46
CA THR A 37 1.36 -6.32 -9.89
C THR A 37 1.80 -5.50 -8.68
N GLY A 38 1.74 -4.17 -8.75
CA GLY A 38 2.06 -3.31 -7.61
C GLY A 38 1.18 -3.58 -6.40
N ARG A 39 -0.12 -3.83 -6.61
CA ARG A 39 -1.03 -4.18 -5.51
C ARG A 39 -0.67 -5.51 -4.87
N LEU A 40 -0.31 -6.51 -5.69
CA LEU A 40 0.16 -7.80 -5.20
C LEU A 40 1.45 -7.64 -4.39
N MET A 41 2.40 -6.84 -4.86
CA MET A 41 3.66 -6.58 -4.16
C MET A 41 3.44 -5.85 -2.83
N MET A 42 2.61 -4.80 -2.81
CA MET A 42 2.21 -4.10 -1.60
C MET A 42 1.60 -5.07 -0.57
N ASN A 43 0.61 -5.86 -0.99
CA ASN A 43 -0.03 -6.81 -0.09
C ASN A 43 0.93 -7.93 0.37
N GLY A 44 1.85 -8.37 -0.48
CA GLY A 44 2.88 -9.34 -0.11
C GLY A 44 3.82 -8.82 0.99
N VAL A 45 4.24 -7.56 0.90
CA VAL A 45 5.04 -6.90 1.96
C VAL A 45 4.25 -6.84 3.26
N LEU A 46 2.99 -6.43 3.22
CA LEU A 46 2.14 -6.35 4.43
C LEU A 46 1.96 -7.74 5.08
N LEU A 47 1.61 -8.76 4.29
CA LEU A 47 1.41 -10.12 4.78
C LEU A 47 2.69 -10.73 5.38
N THR A 48 3.85 -10.49 4.75
CA THR A 48 5.14 -10.99 5.25
C THR A 48 5.51 -10.39 6.60
N ASN A 49 5.02 -9.18 6.89
CA ASN A 49 5.21 -8.49 8.16
C ASN A 49 4.06 -8.72 9.16
N GLY A 50 3.13 -9.63 8.87
CA GLY A 50 1.98 -9.88 9.76
C GLY A 50 1.03 -8.69 9.86
N LEU A 51 0.91 -7.88 8.80
CA LEU A 51 -0.01 -6.75 8.69
C LEU A 51 -1.17 -7.04 7.72
N PRO A 52 -2.38 -6.53 8.00
CA PRO A 52 -3.52 -6.73 7.12
C PRO A 52 -3.30 -6.05 5.76
N VAL A 53 -3.86 -6.66 4.72
CA VAL A 53 -3.80 -6.14 3.35
C VAL A 53 -4.63 -4.87 3.19
N ILE A 54 -4.23 -4.01 2.26
CA ILE A 54 -5.01 -2.83 1.88
C ILE A 54 -5.88 -3.20 0.67
N ASN A 55 -7.18 -2.98 0.78
CA ASN A 55 -8.09 -3.06 -0.36
C ASN A 55 -8.82 -1.74 -0.57
N LEU A 56 -8.82 -1.26 -1.81
CA LEU A 56 -9.53 -0.04 -2.19
C LEU A 56 -10.99 -0.38 -2.52
N PRO A 57 -11.97 0.16 -1.77
CA PRO A 57 -13.38 -0.07 -2.09
C PRO A 57 -13.77 0.63 -3.39
N ALA A 58 -14.75 0.07 -4.12
CA ALA A 58 -15.22 0.64 -5.37
C ALA A 58 -15.73 2.09 -5.22
N SER A 59 -16.30 2.43 -4.05
CA SER A 59 -16.76 3.80 -3.74
C SER A 59 -15.65 4.85 -3.77
N LYS A 60 -14.39 4.47 -3.50
CA LYS A 60 -13.22 5.36 -3.49
C LYS A 60 -12.44 5.34 -4.82
N GLN A 61 -12.94 4.65 -5.84
CA GLN A 61 -12.25 4.53 -7.13
C GLN A 61 -12.09 5.88 -7.84
N LEU A 62 -13.11 6.75 -7.78
CA LEU A 62 -13.06 8.06 -8.41
C LEU A 62 -11.96 8.93 -7.77
N GLU A 63 -11.95 9.00 -6.45
CA GLU A 63 -10.95 9.73 -5.66
C GLU A 63 -9.53 9.21 -5.92
N PHE A 64 -9.37 7.88 -5.94
CA PHE A 64 -8.10 7.25 -6.30
C PHE A 64 -7.62 7.66 -7.69
N ASN A 65 -8.52 7.68 -8.69
CA ASN A 65 -8.14 8.07 -10.05
C ASN A 65 -7.71 9.53 -10.12
N GLN A 66 -8.40 10.44 -9.41
CA GLN A 66 -8.03 11.84 -9.33
C GLN A 66 -6.65 12.03 -8.70
N LEU A 67 -6.41 11.40 -7.54
CA LEU A 67 -5.11 11.46 -6.88
C LEU A 67 -3.97 10.84 -7.70
N MET A 68 -4.25 9.79 -8.49
CA MET A 68 -3.26 9.24 -9.41
C MET A 68 -2.87 10.23 -10.51
N LEU A 69 -3.83 10.99 -11.05
CA LEU A 69 -3.56 12.02 -12.06
C LEU A 69 -2.63 13.10 -11.52
N ASP A 70 -2.80 13.52 -10.26
CA ASP A 70 -1.93 14.50 -9.60
C ASP A 70 -0.56 13.91 -9.22
N PHE A 71 -0.52 12.63 -8.86
CA PHE A 71 0.70 11.92 -8.49
C PHE A 71 1.67 11.74 -9.66
N TYR A 72 1.19 11.40 -10.86
CA TYR A 72 2.07 11.16 -12.01
C TYR A 72 3.00 12.33 -12.36
N PRO A 73 2.57 13.59 -12.40
CA PRO A 73 3.48 14.71 -12.59
C PRO A 73 4.25 15.08 -11.31
N SER A 74 3.57 15.13 -10.16
CA SER A 74 4.16 15.72 -8.93
C SER A 74 5.10 14.79 -8.16
N ASN A 75 4.94 13.47 -8.31
CA ASN A 75 5.56 12.46 -7.46
C ASN A 75 5.23 12.60 -5.96
N ASN A 76 4.20 13.37 -5.62
CA ASN A 76 3.78 13.54 -4.24
C ASN A 76 2.87 12.37 -3.83
N GLU A 77 3.43 11.44 -3.08
CA GLU A 77 2.70 10.26 -2.61
C GLU A 77 1.79 10.54 -1.40
N ALA A 78 1.97 11.66 -0.69
CA ALA A 78 1.31 11.90 0.60
C ALA A 78 -0.23 11.85 0.53
N PRO A 79 -0.91 12.47 -0.46
CA PRO A 79 -2.36 12.41 -0.58
C PRO A 79 -2.86 10.98 -0.80
N MET A 80 -2.17 10.24 -1.67
CA MET A 80 -2.54 8.87 -2.01
C MET A 80 -2.30 7.91 -0.83
N ARG A 81 -1.20 8.10 -0.09
CA ARG A 81 -0.94 7.35 1.14
C ARG A 81 -2.05 7.59 2.17
N ALA A 82 -2.47 8.83 2.37
CA ALA A 82 -3.58 9.15 3.28
C ALA A 82 -4.88 8.45 2.86
N LEU A 83 -5.22 8.46 1.56
CA LEU A 83 -6.38 7.75 1.04
C LEU A 83 -6.30 6.25 1.33
N MET A 84 -5.16 5.61 1.03
CA MET A 84 -4.98 4.17 1.24
C MET A 84 -5.05 3.79 2.72
N LEU A 85 -4.43 4.57 3.61
CA LEU A 85 -4.50 4.37 5.05
C LEU A 85 -5.93 4.54 5.58
N SER A 86 -6.70 5.49 5.03
CA SER A 86 -8.13 5.66 5.38
C SER A 86 -9.03 4.49 4.96
N CYS A 87 -8.52 3.57 4.14
CA CYS A 87 -9.23 2.34 3.75
C CYS A 87 -8.97 1.18 4.72
N LEU A 88 -8.02 1.32 5.64
CA LEU A 88 -7.78 0.36 6.70
C LEU A 88 -8.83 0.54 7.79
N ASN A 89 -9.54 -0.54 8.13
CA ASN A 89 -10.46 -0.54 9.27
C ASN A 89 -9.65 -0.78 10.57
N PRO A 90 -9.74 0.10 11.59
CA PRO A 90 -9.04 -0.07 12.86
C PRO A 90 -9.31 -1.41 13.56
N GLN A 91 -10.44 -2.06 13.26
CA GLN A 91 -10.79 -3.37 13.82
C GLN A 91 -9.84 -4.50 13.38
N HIS A 92 -9.26 -4.42 12.18
CA HIS A 92 -8.37 -5.47 11.66
C HIS A 92 -6.96 -5.43 12.27
N LEU A 93 -6.55 -4.30 12.85
CA LEU A 93 -5.29 -4.17 13.59
C LEU A 93 -5.33 -4.94 14.92
N LYS A 94 -6.51 -5.18 15.49
CA LYS A 94 -6.69 -5.97 16.72
C LYS A 94 -6.68 -7.48 16.47
N ILE A 95 -7.31 -7.93 15.38
CA ILE A 95 -7.49 -9.36 15.09
C ILE A 95 -6.15 -10.07 14.84
N MET A 96 -5.17 -9.42 14.21
CA MET A 96 -3.87 -10.05 13.93
C MET A 96 -2.90 -10.01 15.11
N ASN A 97 -3.12 -9.15 16.10
CA ASN A 97 -2.36 -9.15 17.36
C ASN A 97 -2.80 -10.26 18.33
N GLU A 98 -4.01 -10.82 18.16
CA GLU A 98 -4.56 -11.85 19.07
C GLU A 98 -4.30 -13.30 18.61
N GLN A 99 -3.78 -13.53 17.40
CA GLN A 99 -3.72 -14.88 16.80
C GLN A 99 -2.32 -15.53 16.77
N CYS A 100 -1.36 -15.02 17.55
CA CYS A 100 -0.11 -15.73 17.83
C CYS A 100 -0.02 -16.15 19.30
N THR A 101 -0.93 -16.99 19.77
CA THR A 101 -0.56 -17.98 20.79
C THR A 101 -0.22 -19.28 20.08
N PRO A 102 1.06 -19.68 20.01
CA PRO A 102 1.40 -21.00 19.50
C PRO A 102 0.74 -22.07 20.36
N ILE A 103 0.09 -23.04 19.71
CA ILE A 103 -0.43 -24.27 20.33
C ILE A 103 0.75 -25.19 20.64
#